data_AF-A0A016WTS5-F1
#
_entry.id   AF-A0A016WTS5-F1
#
_cell.length_a   1.000
_cell.length_b   1.000
_cell.length_c   1.000
_cell.angle_alpha   90.00
_cell.angle_beta   90.00
_cell.angle_gamma   90.00
#
_symmetry.space_group_name_H-M   'P 1'
#
loop_
_entity.id
_entity.type
_entity.pdbx_description
1 polymer ?
#
loop_
_entity_poly.entity_id
_entity_poly.type
_entity_poly.pdbx_seq_one_letter_code
_entity_poly.pdbx_strand_id
1 'polypeptide(L)'
;MAADVATRFGCSYAACAGSESTLHCVYNQKLEIGTDNVYEAANPDACQCDQNAPCVAYLCQTASTAVEDIPDRACTTEDGMNGDLQKIATTMHNYYRRLSATGWAEDAKGGYTPLAKSMPALTYDCTAGADKIAQKTKDLIKDCPDASAVAPNMGGSVNYFLSKHDVPREEVLREAIKTWAEQISTVGVGKDFVFKDDAKYKEYANVSQNIHDHP
;
A
#
# COMPACT_ATOMS: atom_id res chain seq x y z
N MET A 1 -2.10 12.73 -15.65
CA MET A 1 -1.22 12.15 -14.60
C MET A 1 -0.41 13.23 -13.91
N ALA A 2 0.73 13.68 -14.45
CA ALA A 2 1.57 14.70 -13.81
C ALA A 2 1.26 16.15 -14.24
N ALA A 3 0.13 16.39 -14.90
CA ALA A 3 -0.30 17.74 -15.25
C ALA A 3 -0.83 18.44 -13.98
N ASP A 4 -0.16 19.47 -13.48
CA ASP A 4 -0.53 20.15 -12.21
C ASP A 4 -1.92 20.81 -12.27
N VAL A 5 -2.30 21.34 -13.44
CA VAL A 5 -3.64 21.85 -13.73
C VAL A 5 -4.76 20.79 -13.71
N ALA A 6 -4.44 19.49 -13.75
CA ALA A 6 -5.42 18.41 -13.91
C ALA A 6 -6.01 17.93 -12.57
N THR A 7 -7.21 18.41 -12.26
CA THR A 7 -7.84 18.30 -10.94
C THR A 7 -8.69 17.04 -10.71
N ARG A 8 -9.08 16.32 -11.77
CA ARG A 8 -9.93 15.12 -11.73
C ARG A 8 -9.56 14.15 -12.85
N PHE A 9 -9.75 12.87 -12.57
CA PHE A 9 -9.80 11.83 -13.59
C PHE A 9 -10.83 10.76 -13.22
N GLY A 10 -11.39 10.09 -14.21
CA GLY A 10 -12.27 8.94 -14.03
C GLY A 10 -11.83 7.80 -14.93
N CYS A 11 -11.77 6.58 -14.39
CA CYS A 11 -11.40 5.37 -15.11
C CYS A 11 -12.58 4.41 -15.17
N SER A 12 -12.88 3.84 -16.34
CA SER A 12 -13.96 2.85 -16.49
C SER A 12 -13.63 1.78 -17.52
N TYR A 13 -14.14 0.56 -17.29
CA TYR A 13 -13.91 -0.64 -18.10
C TYR A 13 -15.24 -1.21 -18.60
N ALA A 14 -15.28 -1.67 -19.84
CA ALA A 14 -16.45 -2.29 -20.44
C ALA A 14 -16.06 -3.50 -21.32
N ALA A 15 -16.82 -4.59 -21.22
CA ALA A 15 -16.71 -5.76 -22.08
C ALA A 15 -17.65 -5.64 -23.29
N CYS A 16 -17.15 -5.95 -24.48
CA CYS A 16 -17.87 -5.72 -25.74
C CYS A 16 -18.27 -7.04 -26.42
N ALA A 17 -19.53 -7.17 -26.82
CA ALA A 17 -20.03 -8.40 -27.45
C ALA A 17 -19.50 -8.54 -28.89
N GLY A 18 -18.55 -9.45 -29.10
CA GLY A 18 -17.96 -9.74 -30.41
C GLY A 18 -16.68 -8.95 -30.73
N SER A 19 -16.11 -8.21 -29.77
CA SER A 19 -14.84 -7.49 -29.92
C SER A 19 -14.05 -7.48 -28.61
N GLU A 20 -12.88 -6.85 -28.61
CA GLU A 20 -12.08 -6.63 -27.40
C GLU A 20 -12.77 -5.66 -26.42
N SER A 21 -12.52 -5.83 -25.12
CA SER A 21 -12.92 -4.91 -24.05
C SER A 21 -12.10 -3.62 -24.06
N THR A 22 -12.63 -2.54 -23.48
CA THR A 22 -11.90 -1.27 -23.36
C THR A 22 -11.76 -0.80 -21.90
N LEU A 23 -10.67 -0.09 -21.61
CA LEU A 23 -10.41 0.66 -20.37
C LEU A 23 -10.01 2.09 -20.75
N HIS A 24 -10.77 3.07 -20.28
CA HIS A 24 -10.47 4.49 -20.51
C HIS A 24 -10.32 5.23 -19.19
N CYS A 25 -9.19 5.94 -19.01
CA CYS A 25 -8.99 6.93 -17.97
C CYS A 25 -8.99 8.33 -18.58
N VAL A 26 -10.00 9.14 -18.29
CA VAL A 26 -10.18 10.49 -18.84
C VAL A 26 -9.83 11.52 -17.77
N TYR A 27 -8.94 12.46 -18.12
CA TYR A 27 -8.56 13.60 -17.27
C TYR A 27 -9.41 14.82 -17.64
N ASN A 28 -9.74 15.68 -16.68
CA ASN A 28 -10.63 16.83 -16.91
C ASN A 28 -9.96 18.07 -17.53
N GLN A 29 -8.72 17.94 -18.02
CA GLN A 29 -7.96 18.98 -18.69
C GLN A 29 -7.23 18.40 -19.90
N LYS A 30 -6.97 19.26 -20.89
CA LYS A 30 -6.13 18.99 -22.06
C LYS A 30 -4.98 20.00 -22.08
N LEU A 31 -3.78 19.53 -22.41
CA LEU A 31 -2.62 20.37 -22.72
C LEU A 31 -2.52 20.55 -24.24
N GLU A 32 -2.11 21.73 -24.69
CA GLU A 32 -1.83 22.04 -26.09
C GLU A 32 -0.34 21.83 -26.45
N ILE A 33 -0.10 21.40 -27.69
CA ILE A 33 1.19 20.86 -28.11
C ILE A 33 2.17 21.98 -28.47
N GLY A 34 3.28 22.05 -27.73
CA GLY A 34 4.35 23.03 -27.95
C GLY A 34 4.13 24.38 -27.27
N THR A 35 3.07 24.52 -26.47
CA THR A 35 2.75 25.74 -25.71
C THR A 35 2.75 25.52 -24.20
N ASP A 36 2.24 24.38 -23.74
CA ASP A 36 1.89 24.19 -22.34
C ASP A 36 2.97 23.46 -21.56
N ASN A 37 3.29 23.95 -20.36
CA ASN A 37 4.12 23.21 -19.40
C ASN A 37 3.34 22.02 -18.83
N VAL A 38 4.06 20.94 -18.47
CA VAL A 38 3.44 19.80 -17.76
C VAL A 38 3.20 20.16 -16.29
N TYR A 39 4.14 20.84 -15.65
CA TYR A 39 3.96 21.49 -14.35
C TYR A 39 4.95 22.64 -14.19
N GLU A 40 4.66 23.59 -13.30
CA GLU A 40 5.61 24.66 -12.98
C GLU A 40 6.71 24.19 -12.00
N ALA A 41 7.95 24.63 -12.26
CA ALA A 41 9.12 24.21 -11.48
C ALA A 41 9.30 25.10 -10.24
N ALA A 42 8.92 24.59 -9.08
CA ALA A 42 9.09 25.24 -7.78
C ALA A 42 10.55 25.64 -7.49
N ASN A 43 10.76 26.87 -7.03
CA ASN A 43 12.06 27.38 -6.58
C ASN A 43 11.86 28.56 -5.59
N PRO A 44 12.33 28.48 -4.33
CA PRO A 44 12.97 27.32 -3.70
C PRO A 44 11.96 26.26 -3.22
N ASP A 45 10.73 26.66 -2.88
CA ASP A 45 9.76 25.83 -2.16
C ASP A 45 8.56 25.40 -3.03
N ALA A 46 8.13 24.15 -2.85
CA ALA A 46 6.94 23.57 -3.48
C ALA A 46 5.62 24.03 -2.82
N CYS A 47 4.48 23.48 -3.26
CA CYS A 47 3.15 23.75 -2.69
C CYS A 47 2.63 25.20 -2.85
N GLN A 48 3.00 25.89 -3.95
CA GLN A 48 2.51 27.23 -4.27
C GLN A 48 1.07 27.16 -4.87
N CYS A 49 0.11 26.73 -4.06
CA CYS A 49 -1.23 26.35 -4.51
C CYS A 49 -2.19 27.55 -4.69
N ASP A 50 -2.90 27.55 -5.82
CA ASP A 50 -3.94 28.53 -6.16
C ASP A 50 -5.02 28.68 -5.08
N GLN A 51 -5.53 29.91 -4.91
CA GLN A 51 -6.61 30.26 -3.96
C GLN A 51 -6.35 29.84 -2.49
N ASN A 52 -5.09 29.60 -2.11
CA ASN A 52 -4.70 28.97 -0.83
C ASN A 52 -5.28 27.57 -0.63
N ALA A 53 -5.47 26.80 -1.71
CA ALA A 53 -5.87 25.40 -1.63
C ALA A 53 -4.84 24.59 -0.79
N PRO A 54 -5.28 23.65 0.06
CA PRO A 54 -4.35 22.87 0.89
C PRO A 54 -3.34 22.10 0.05
N CYS A 55 -2.09 21.99 0.49
CA CYS A 55 -1.13 21.04 -0.09
C CYS A 55 -1.01 19.81 0.80
N VAL A 56 -1.11 18.61 0.22
CA VAL A 56 -1.02 17.33 0.93
C VAL A 56 -0.08 16.43 0.15
N ALA A 57 0.96 15.89 0.80
CA ALA A 57 1.98 15.04 0.17
C ALA A 57 2.53 15.61 -1.16
N TYR A 58 2.84 16.91 -1.18
CA TYR A 58 3.30 17.68 -2.34
C TYR A 58 2.30 17.86 -3.50
N LEU A 59 1.00 17.66 -3.25
CA LEU A 59 -0.09 17.87 -4.22
C LEU A 59 -1.12 18.89 -3.72
N CYS A 60 -1.46 19.88 -4.56
CA CYS A 60 -2.50 20.87 -4.28
C CYS A 60 -3.91 20.25 -4.35
N GLN A 61 -4.72 20.49 -3.33
CA GLN A 61 -6.03 19.85 -3.13
C GLN A 61 -7.17 20.72 -3.68
N THR A 62 -7.48 20.53 -4.96
CA THR A 62 -8.59 21.21 -5.64
C THR A 62 -9.93 20.50 -5.38
N ALA A 63 -10.96 21.28 -5.01
CA ALA A 63 -12.28 20.73 -4.69
C ALA A 63 -12.89 19.94 -5.84
N SER A 64 -13.30 18.69 -5.56
CA SER A 64 -13.90 17.78 -6.54
C SER A 64 -14.96 16.87 -5.89
N THR A 65 -15.90 16.40 -6.70
CA THR A 65 -16.92 15.40 -6.33
C THR A 65 -16.52 14.04 -6.92
N ALA A 66 -16.49 12.99 -6.09
CA ALA A 66 -15.88 11.69 -6.41
C ALA A 66 -16.81 10.66 -7.09
N VAL A 67 -16.21 9.66 -7.78
CA VAL A 67 -16.80 8.51 -8.51
C VAL A 67 -15.77 7.34 -8.53
N GLU A 68 -16.18 6.09 -8.77
CA GLU A 68 -15.49 4.79 -8.50
C GLU A 68 -14.88 4.07 -9.77
N ASP A 69 -14.27 2.86 -9.83
CA ASP A 69 -13.96 1.75 -8.86
C ASP A 69 -12.70 0.86 -9.24
N ILE A 70 -12.68 -0.49 -9.01
CA ILE A 70 -11.46 -1.36 -8.92
C ILE A 70 -11.53 -2.72 -9.72
N PRO A 71 -10.41 -3.38 -10.14
CA PRO A 71 -10.41 -4.65 -10.94
C PRO A 71 -9.55 -5.87 -10.47
N ASP A 72 -9.80 -7.02 -11.14
CA ASP A 72 -9.66 -8.44 -10.69
C ASP A 72 -8.27 -9.18 -10.74
N ARG A 73 -8.26 -10.52 -10.49
CA ARG A 73 -7.19 -11.32 -9.83
C ARG A 73 -6.19 -12.14 -10.68
N ALA A 74 -5.02 -12.45 -10.08
CA ALA A 74 -4.02 -13.42 -10.59
C ALA A 74 -3.96 -14.79 -9.85
N CYS A 75 -4.06 -14.83 -8.51
CA CYS A 75 -4.11 -16.09 -7.74
C CYS A 75 -5.46 -16.81 -7.95
N THR A 76 -5.48 -18.00 -8.55
CA THR A 76 -6.72 -18.70 -8.95
C THR A 76 -7.41 -19.41 -7.79
N THR A 77 -8.24 -18.70 -7.01
CA THR A 77 -9.09 -19.21 -5.90
C THR A 77 -8.40 -19.92 -4.72
N GLU A 78 -7.12 -20.31 -4.84
CA GLU A 78 -6.47 -21.21 -3.89
C GLU A 78 -6.30 -20.65 -2.47
N ASP A 79 -6.18 -19.33 -2.27
CA ASP A 79 -6.02 -18.69 -0.95
C ASP A 79 -7.31 -18.04 -0.38
N GLY A 80 -8.40 -17.95 -1.16
CA GLY A 80 -9.69 -17.39 -0.74
C GLY A 80 -9.92 -15.87 -0.97
N MET A 81 -8.95 -15.12 -1.51
CA MET A 81 -9.08 -13.69 -1.80
C MET A 81 -9.60 -13.40 -3.24
N ASN A 82 -10.00 -12.16 -3.53
CA ASN A 82 -10.31 -11.64 -4.87
C ASN A 82 -9.16 -10.74 -5.42
N GLY A 83 -9.34 -10.16 -6.61
CA GLY A 83 -8.31 -9.32 -7.23
C GLY A 83 -8.03 -8.03 -6.50
N ASP A 84 -9.09 -7.33 -6.11
CA ASP A 84 -9.01 -6.08 -5.35
C ASP A 84 -8.24 -6.29 -4.05
N LEU A 85 -8.54 -7.37 -3.31
CA LEU A 85 -7.81 -7.78 -2.11
C LEU A 85 -6.32 -8.03 -2.38
N GLN A 86 -5.98 -8.79 -3.42
CA GLN A 86 -4.56 -9.03 -3.78
C GLN A 86 -3.84 -7.71 -4.14
N LYS A 87 -4.54 -6.81 -4.84
CA LYS A 87 -4.03 -5.52 -5.30
C LYS A 87 -3.88 -4.52 -4.16
N ILE A 88 -4.84 -4.46 -3.24
CA ILE A 88 -4.82 -3.71 -1.97
C ILE A 88 -3.63 -4.17 -1.14
N ALA A 89 -3.52 -5.48 -0.88
CA ALA A 89 -2.40 -6.05 -0.11
C ALA A 89 -1.06 -5.62 -0.69
N THR A 90 -0.83 -5.90 -1.97
CA THR A 90 0.45 -5.65 -2.64
C THR A 90 0.75 -4.16 -2.72
N THR A 91 -0.24 -3.31 -2.97
CA THR A 91 -0.05 -1.87 -3.16
C THR A 91 0.17 -1.15 -1.82
N MET A 92 -0.59 -1.47 -0.77
CA MET A 92 -0.48 -0.81 0.52
C MET A 92 0.81 -1.19 1.27
N HIS A 93 1.20 -2.47 1.28
CA HIS A 93 2.51 -2.85 1.84
C HIS A 93 3.64 -2.11 1.13
N ASN A 94 3.64 -2.07 -0.22
CA ASN A 94 4.67 -1.35 -0.96
C ASN A 94 4.58 0.18 -0.82
N TYR A 95 3.42 0.76 -0.52
CA TYR A 95 3.31 2.18 -0.16
C TYR A 95 4.02 2.47 1.15
N TYR A 96 3.70 1.77 2.24
CA TYR A 96 4.31 2.00 3.56
C TYR A 96 5.80 1.62 3.59
N ARG A 97 6.21 0.57 2.86
CA ARG A 97 7.63 0.23 2.68
C ARG A 97 8.41 1.33 1.98
N ARG A 98 7.85 1.95 0.93
CA ARG A 98 8.46 3.11 0.28
C ARG A 98 8.55 4.29 1.25
N LEU A 99 7.44 4.67 1.89
CA LEU A 99 7.37 5.79 2.85
C LEU A 99 8.46 5.68 3.93
N SER A 100 8.64 4.47 4.48
CA SER A 100 9.67 4.18 5.48
C SER A 100 11.09 4.19 4.86
N ALA A 101 11.27 3.55 3.71
CA ALA A 101 12.57 3.44 3.03
C ALA A 101 13.12 4.77 2.50
N THR A 102 12.25 5.70 2.11
CA THR A 102 12.64 7.03 1.62
C THR A 102 12.71 8.09 2.73
N GLY A 103 12.49 7.71 3.99
CA GLY A 103 12.67 8.59 5.16
C GLY A 103 11.53 9.58 5.41
N TRP A 104 10.29 9.23 5.02
CA TRP A 104 9.10 10.09 5.17
C TRP A 104 8.09 9.57 6.20
N ALA A 105 8.31 8.39 6.79
CA ALA A 105 7.52 7.93 7.92
C ALA A 105 8.07 8.56 9.22
N GLU A 106 7.20 9.21 9.99
CA GLU A 106 7.55 9.80 11.30
C GLU A 106 7.63 8.70 12.37
N ASP A 107 8.69 8.70 13.18
CA ASP A 107 8.87 7.77 14.30
C ASP A 107 8.40 8.43 15.61
N ALA A 108 7.52 7.78 16.36
CA ALA A 108 6.97 8.27 17.63
C ALA A 108 8.02 8.50 18.75
N LYS A 109 9.27 8.05 18.56
CA LYS A 109 10.43 8.34 19.43
C LYS A 109 11.23 9.57 18.98
N GLY A 110 10.78 10.26 17.92
CA GLY A 110 11.27 11.55 17.46
C GLY A 110 12.14 11.48 16.21
N GLY A 111 11.69 12.15 15.16
CA GLY A 111 12.35 12.20 13.85
C GLY A 111 11.61 11.35 12.81
N TYR A 112 12.29 11.07 11.71
CA TYR A 112 11.78 10.21 10.63
C TYR A 112 12.59 8.91 10.56
N THR A 113 12.05 7.91 9.88
CA THR A 113 12.76 6.67 9.56
C THR A 113 14.07 6.96 8.81
N PRO A 114 15.16 6.20 9.06
CA PRO A 114 16.38 6.34 8.28
C PRO A 114 16.17 5.83 6.85
N LEU A 115 16.93 6.38 5.89
CA LEU A 115 16.92 5.91 4.50
C LEU A 115 17.35 4.44 4.44
N ALA A 116 16.51 3.58 3.87
CA ALA A 116 16.81 2.16 3.76
C ALA A 116 17.72 1.88 2.55
N LYS A 117 18.85 1.21 2.79
CA LYS A 117 19.89 0.93 1.78
C LYS A 117 19.38 0.15 0.56
N SER A 118 18.41 -0.75 0.72
CA SER A 118 18.06 -1.76 -0.30
C SER A 118 16.63 -2.32 -0.21
N MET A 119 15.67 -1.59 0.36
CA MET A 119 14.32 -2.11 0.65
C MET A 119 13.63 -2.69 -0.60
N PRO A 120 13.38 -4.00 -0.69
CA PRO A 120 12.74 -4.58 -1.87
C PRO A 120 11.23 -4.30 -1.86
N ALA A 121 10.65 -4.18 -3.06
CA ALA A 121 9.20 -4.24 -3.22
C ALA A 121 8.72 -5.69 -3.02
N LEU A 122 7.63 -5.89 -2.28
CA LEU A 122 7.00 -7.20 -2.12
C LEU A 122 6.17 -7.55 -3.37
N THR A 123 6.32 -8.77 -3.86
CA THR A 123 5.39 -9.42 -4.78
C THR A 123 4.46 -10.33 -4.00
N TYR A 124 3.23 -10.52 -4.48
CA TYR A 124 2.32 -11.51 -3.90
C TYR A 124 2.67 -12.91 -4.43
N ASP A 125 2.95 -13.85 -3.55
CA ASP A 125 3.30 -15.22 -3.94
C ASP A 125 2.07 -16.00 -4.41
N CYS A 126 1.90 -16.07 -5.74
CA CYS A 126 0.92 -16.94 -6.42
C CYS A 126 1.60 -18.16 -7.07
N THR A 127 2.81 -18.56 -6.66
CA THR A 127 3.54 -19.65 -7.33
C THR A 127 2.88 -21.02 -7.14
N ALA A 128 3.10 -21.94 -8.08
CA ALA A 128 2.67 -23.34 -7.97
C ALA A 128 3.82 -24.19 -7.43
N GLY A 129 3.62 -24.84 -6.28
CA GLY A 129 4.64 -25.62 -5.58
C GLY A 129 4.20 -26.02 -4.16
N ALA A 130 5.14 -26.52 -3.36
CA ALA A 130 4.93 -26.89 -1.96
C ALA A 130 5.26 -25.75 -0.97
N ASP A 131 6.21 -24.87 -1.32
CA ASP A 131 6.74 -23.81 -0.45
C ASP A 131 5.91 -22.51 -0.46
N LYS A 132 4.66 -22.58 -0.95
CA LYS A 132 3.74 -21.44 -1.13
C LYS A 132 3.43 -20.73 0.18
N ILE A 133 3.64 -19.42 0.24
CA ILE A 133 3.23 -18.59 1.39
C ILE A 133 1.70 -18.41 1.41
N ALA A 134 1.07 -18.10 0.28
CA ALA A 134 -0.37 -17.80 0.22
C ALA A 134 -1.27 -19.01 0.56
N GLN A 135 -0.98 -20.19 -0.02
CA GLN A 135 -1.68 -21.43 0.31
C GLN A 135 -1.54 -21.80 1.78
N LYS A 136 -0.30 -21.82 2.27
CA LYS A 136 0.02 -22.16 3.66
C LYS A 136 -0.69 -21.24 4.64
N THR A 137 -0.84 -19.96 4.29
CA THR A 137 -1.63 -19.00 5.06
C THR A 137 -3.10 -19.43 5.15
N LYS A 138 -3.78 -19.70 4.02
CA LYS A 138 -5.18 -20.20 4.03
C LYS A 138 -5.33 -21.49 4.84
N ASP A 139 -4.47 -22.47 4.58
CA ASP A 139 -4.57 -23.80 5.17
C ASP A 139 -4.40 -23.74 6.70
N LEU A 140 -3.60 -22.79 7.20
CA LEU A 140 -3.45 -22.52 8.64
C LEU A 140 -4.57 -21.68 9.25
N ILE A 141 -5.24 -20.79 8.52
CA ILE A 141 -6.35 -19.96 9.07
C ILE A 141 -7.75 -20.57 8.90
N LYS A 142 -7.89 -21.71 8.21
CA LYS A 142 -9.18 -22.28 7.79
C LYS A 142 -10.22 -22.48 8.91
N ASP A 143 -9.75 -22.76 10.13
CA ASP A 143 -10.57 -23.03 11.33
C ASP A 143 -10.64 -21.80 12.28
N CYS A 144 -10.24 -20.62 11.80
CA CYS A 144 -10.14 -19.36 12.55
C CYS A 144 -9.32 -19.43 13.88
N PRO A 145 -8.10 -20.02 13.89
CA PRO A 145 -7.27 -20.07 15.09
C PRO A 145 -6.71 -18.70 15.49
N ASP A 146 -6.34 -18.57 16.76
CA ASP A 146 -5.60 -17.43 17.30
C ASP A 146 -4.14 -17.41 16.81
N ALA A 147 -3.58 -16.20 16.64
CA ALA A 147 -2.33 -15.99 15.89
C ALA A 147 -1.09 -16.65 16.50
N SER A 148 -1.12 -16.90 17.82
CA SER A 148 -0.21 -17.75 18.59
C SER A 148 -0.02 -19.15 18.01
N ALA A 149 -1.09 -19.75 17.47
CA ALA A 149 -1.06 -21.07 16.85
C ALA A 149 -0.59 -21.05 15.38
N VAL A 150 -0.72 -19.90 14.69
CA VAL A 150 -0.31 -19.73 13.28
C VAL A 150 1.18 -19.45 13.15
N ALA A 151 1.72 -18.53 13.98
CA ALA A 151 3.07 -18.01 13.82
C ALA A 151 4.20 -19.07 13.80
N PRO A 152 4.23 -20.09 14.69
CA PRO A 152 5.29 -21.11 14.67
C PRO A 152 5.29 -21.96 13.38
N ASN A 153 4.11 -22.15 12.78
CA ASN A 153 3.93 -23.02 11.62
C ASN A 153 4.26 -22.35 10.29
N MET A 154 4.22 -21.01 10.22
CA MET A 154 4.50 -20.26 8.99
C MET A 154 5.97 -20.34 8.55
N GLY A 155 6.93 -20.47 9.47
CA GLY A 155 8.37 -20.46 9.14
C GLY A 155 8.91 -19.08 8.73
N GLY A 156 8.15 -18.02 9.02
CA GLY A 156 8.46 -16.63 8.76
C GLY A 156 7.57 -15.75 9.63
N SER A 157 7.78 -14.43 9.61
CA SER A 157 7.04 -13.49 10.44
C SER A 157 5.55 -13.41 10.06
N VAL A 158 4.68 -13.25 11.06
CA VAL A 158 3.22 -13.19 10.88
C VAL A 158 2.68 -11.89 11.46
N ASN A 159 1.84 -11.21 10.68
CA ASN A 159 0.91 -10.20 11.16
C ASN A 159 -0.50 -10.79 11.19
N TYR A 160 -1.32 -10.35 12.15
CA TYR A 160 -2.73 -10.73 12.22
C TYR A 160 -3.59 -9.50 12.57
N PHE A 161 -4.88 -9.61 12.28
CA PHE A 161 -5.88 -8.61 12.60
C PHE A 161 -7.21 -9.31 12.86
N LEU A 162 -7.97 -8.85 13.85
CA LEU A 162 -9.30 -9.36 14.16
C LEU A 162 -10.31 -8.24 13.91
N SER A 163 -11.15 -8.42 12.89
CA SER A 163 -12.29 -7.54 12.61
C SER A 163 -13.60 -8.28 12.84
N LYS A 164 -14.72 -7.56 12.73
CA LYS A 164 -16.06 -8.15 12.78
C LYS A 164 -16.40 -8.82 11.45
N HIS A 165 -17.28 -9.83 11.49
CA HIS A 165 -17.60 -10.65 10.32
C HIS A 165 -18.42 -9.94 9.24
N ASP A 166 -18.95 -8.75 9.53
CA ASP A 166 -19.87 -7.95 8.70
C ASP A 166 -19.18 -6.81 7.93
N VAL A 167 -17.88 -6.58 8.16
CA VAL A 167 -17.09 -5.57 7.46
C VAL A 167 -16.63 -6.12 6.08
N PRO A 168 -16.73 -5.33 4.98
CA PRO A 168 -16.21 -5.73 3.67
C PRO A 168 -14.74 -6.15 3.75
N ARG A 169 -14.36 -7.23 3.07
CA ARG A 169 -13.00 -7.79 3.14
C ARG A 169 -11.95 -6.76 2.70
N GLU A 170 -12.30 -5.95 1.71
CA GLU A 170 -11.50 -4.90 1.11
C GLU A 170 -11.22 -3.76 2.12
N GLU A 171 -12.17 -3.51 3.03
CA GLU A 171 -12.03 -2.54 4.11
C GLU A 171 -11.20 -3.12 5.25
N VAL A 172 -11.49 -4.34 5.71
CA VAL A 172 -10.69 -5.06 6.73
C VAL A 172 -9.21 -5.12 6.34
N LEU A 173 -8.92 -5.42 5.08
CA LEU A 173 -7.55 -5.52 4.59
C LEU A 173 -6.84 -4.16 4.52
N ARG A 174 -7.56 -3.07 4.18
CA ARG A 174 -7.00 -1.71 4.22
C ARG A 174 -6.72 -1.27 5.65
N GLU A 175 -7.66 -1.53 6.56
CA GLU A 175 -7.54 -1.23 7.99
C GLU A 175 -6.34 -1.97 8.61
N ALA A 176 -6.28 -3.30 8.46
CA ALA A 176 -5.21 -4.13 9.02
C ALA A 176 -3.81 -3.65 8.60
N ILE A 177 -3.58 -3.45 7.30
CA ILE A 177 -2.26 -3.03 6.78
C ILE A 177 -1.90 -1.63 7.27
N LYS A 178 -2.88 -0.72 7.36
CA LYS A 178 -2.70 0.62 7.92
C LYS A 178 -2.32 0.54 9.40
N THR A 179 -3.08 -0.20 10.22
CA THR A 179 -2.81 -0.35 11.66
C THR A 179 -1.45 -0.97 11.94
N TRP A 180 -1.03 -1.96 11.15
CA TRP A 180 0.32 -2.52 11.26
C TRP A 180 1.39 -1.48 10.91
N ALA A 181 1.24 -0.74 9.82
CA ALA A 181 2.21 0.26 9.41
C ALA A 181 2.30 1.45 10.38
N GLU A 182 1.19 1.93 10.92
CA GLU A 182 1.11 3.09 11.82
C GLU A 182 1.71 2.85 13.22
N GLN A 183 2.23 1.65 13.52
CA GLN A 183 3.04 1.46 14.73
C GLN A 183 4.33 2.29 14.71
N ILE A 184 4.85 2.72 13.55
CA ILE A 184 5.99 3.65 13.49
C ILE A 184 5.66 5.01 14.12
N SER A 185 4.49 5.58 13.81
CA SER A 185 4.06 6.90 14.28
C SER A 185 3.29 6.87 15.60
N THR A 186 2.79 5.71 16.04
CA THR A 186 2.07 5.56 17.33
C THR A 186 2.90 4.89 18.43
N VAL A 187 3.86 4.04 18.09
CA VAL A 187 4.74 3.34 19.05
C VAL A 187 6.19 3.78 18.89
N GLY A 188 6.71 3.79 17.67
CA GLY A 188 8.08 4.20 17.33
C GLY A 188 9.16 3.18 17.68
N VAL A 189 10.19 3.11 16.83
CA VAL A 189 11.34 2.20 16.97
C VAL A 189 12.47 2.87 17.76
N GLY A 190 12.72 4.15 17.48
CA GLY A 190 13.80 4.92 18.09
C GLY A 190 15.07 5.04 17.24
N LYS A 191 15.95 5.93 17.66
CA LYS A 191 17.11 6.43 16.87
C LYS A 191 18.07 5.37 16.37
N ASP A 192 18.22 4.26 17.09
CA ASP A 192 19.07 3.13 16.66
C ASP A 192 18.46 2.37 15.46
N PHE A 193 17.14 2.48 15.28
CA PHE A 193 16.30 1.76 14.32
C PHE A 193 16.43 0.23 14.32
N VAL A 194 16.88 -0.33 15.46
CA VAL A 194 17.03 -1.76 15.70
C VAL A 194 15.74 -2.35 16.27
N PHE A 195 15.26 -3.45 15.68
CA PHE A 195 14.20 -4.28 16.23
C PHE A 195 14.65 -4.97 17.52
N LYS A 196 13.79 -4.97 18.55
CA LYS A 196 14.11 -5.42 19.91
C LYS A 196 13.08 -6.44 20.40
N ASP A 197 13.49 -7.34 21.28
CA ASP A 197 12.57 -8.29 21.93
C ASP A 197 11.41 -7.55 22.60
N ASP A 198 10.21 -8.10 22.47
CA ASP A 198 8.94 -7.51 22.91
C ASP A 198 8.68 -6.06 22.47
N ALA A 199 9.24 -5.69 21.32
CA ALA A 199 8.77 -4.56 20.54
C ALA A 199 7.24 -4.56 20.39
N LYS A 200 6.62 -3.42 20.70
CA LYS A 200 5.19 -3.14 20.42
C LYS A 200 4.96 -2.65 18.98
N TYR A 201 5.99 -2.73 18.14
CA TYR A 201 6.01 -2.37 16.72
C TYR A 201 6.32 -3.59 15.82
N LYS A 202 6.04 -4.81 16.31
CA LYS A 202 6.33 -6.08 15.61
C LYS A 202 5.68 -6.12 14.23
N GLU A 203 4.45 -5.68 14.11
CA GLU A 203 3.68 -5.71 12.88
C GLU A 203 4.17 -4.68 11.84
N TYR A 204 4.60 -3.49 12.27
CA TYR A 204 5.32 -2.54 11.42
C TYR A 204 6.67 -3.09 10.97
N ALA A 205 7.44 -3.68 11.89
CA ALA A 205 8.74 -4.26 11.57
C ALA A 205 8.59 -5.34 10.48
N ASN A 206 7.55 -6.19 10.59
CA ASN A 206 7.18 -7.19 9.60
C ASN A 206 6.77 -6.58 8.24
N VAL A 207 5.94 -5.53 8.21
CA VAL A 207 5.62 -4.78 6.97
C VAL A 207 6.89 -4.23 6.32
N SER A 208 7.86 -3.78 7.12
CA SER A 208 9.06 -3.05 6.71
C SER A 208 10.35 -3.90 6.70
N GLN A 209 10.28 -5.23 6.69
CA GLN A 209 11.49 -6.08 6.64
C GLN A 209 12.26 -5.88 5.34
N ASN A 210 13.54 -5.52 5.44
CA ASN A 210 14.49 -5.61 4.34
C ASN A 210 15.00 -7.05 4.21
N ILE A 211 15.52 -7.44 3.04
CA ILE A 211 16.34 -8.65 2.97
C ILE A 211 17.63 -8.38 3.74
N HIS A 212 17.79 -9.05 4.87
CA HIS A 212 19.09 -9.28 5.47
C HIS A 212 19.58 -10.66 5.01
N ASP A 213 20.68 -10.68 4.27
CA ASP A 213 21.56 -11.84 4.28
C ASP A 213 22.05 -12.01 5.73
N HIS A 214 21.52 -13.01 6.44
CA HIS A 214 22.08 -13.44 7.71
C HIS A 214 23.37 -14.24 7.43
N PRO A 215 24.54 -13.83 7.96
CA PRO A 215 25.77 -14.61 7.90
C PRO A 215 25.75 -15.80 8.88
#